data_AF-W7UM88-F1
#
_entry.id   AF-W7UM88-F1
#
_cell.length_a   1.000
_cell.length_b   1.000
_cell.length_c   1.000
_cell.angle_alpha   90.00
_cell.angle_beta   90.00
_cell.angle_gamma   90.00
#
_symmetry.space_group_name_H-M   'P 1'
#
loop_
_entity.id
_entity.type
_entity.pdbx_description
1 polymer ?
#
loop_
_entity_poly.entity_id
_entity_poly.type
_entity_poly.pdbx_seq_one_letter_code
_entity_poly.pdbx_strand_id
1 'polypeptide(L)'
;MLFSLDSGLPVLPADEWDAETDTTVCFTGHRENSVIPYKGNPIYRNITLRTVQLMLCRYIDMAVESGYRRFISGLAAGTDLWAAKYVLSKKHSNKSIELIGVIPYLRHSERFSQRSRELLADVERGADKLLTTSIDPLVIYGKGRGTDNSSPDLYRTRNYYMVDKASAVISYFNEGSFKSGTFQTLNYAVRQGRRIRRYGLEDVYALIDECGPDIDSIRRKLVFMENVFEMPY
;
A
#
# COMPACT_ATOMS: atom_id res chain seq x y z
N MET A 1 4.04 -24.40 -9.64
CA MET A 1 3.33 -23.71 -8.53
C MET A 1 4.38 -23.07 -7.65
N LEU A 2 4.27 -21.76 -7.39
CA LEU A 2 5.20 -21.01 -6.54
C LEU A 2 4.63 -20.93 -5.12
N PHE A 3 5.51 -20.75 -4.13
CA PHE A 3 5.13 -20.61 -2.72
C PHE A 3 5.90 -19.46 -2.12
N SER A 4 5.25 -18.62 -1.31
CA SER A 4 5.90 -17.51 -0.61
C SER A 4 7.04 -18.03 0.28
N LEU A 5 8.17 -17.31 0.29
CA LEU A 5 9.30 -17.61 1.16
C LEU A 5 9.06 -17.18 2.61
N ASP A 6 8.05 -16.33 2.86
CA ASP A 6 7.77 -15.78 4.19
C ASP A 6 6.63 -16.54 4.90
N SER A 7 5.57 -16.91 4.18
CA SER A 7 4.42 -17.64 4.75
C SER A 7 4.30 -19.10 4.32
N GLY A 8 4.99 -19.52 3.25
CA GLY A 8 4.82 -20.84 2.64
C GLY A 8 3.52 -21.04 1.86
N LEU A 9 2.69 -20.00 1.70
CA LEU A 9 1.42 -20.09 0.99
C LEU A 9 1.59 -20.09 -0.53
N PRO A 10 0.66 -20.72 -1.29
CA PRO A 10 0.69 -20.70 -2.75
C PRO A 10 0.66 -19.27 -3.30
N VAL A 11 1.50 -19.03 -4.30
CA VAL A 11 1.54 -17.78 -5.08
C VAL A 11 1.21 -18.11 -6.53
N LEU A 12 0.15 -17.48 -7.04
CA LEU A 12 -0.35 -17.71 -8.39
C LEU A 12 0.22 -16.67 -9.38
N PRO A 13 0.37 -17.02 -10.66
CA PRO A 13 0.59 -16.03 -11.72
C PRO A 13 -0.52 -14.98 -11.74
N ALA A 14 -0.15 -13.71 -11.92
CA ALA A 14 -1.08 -12.58 -11.86
C ALA A 14 -2.10 -12.54 -13.02
N ASP A 15 -1.79 -13.17 -14.16
CA ASP A 15 -2.68 -13.31 -15.31
C ASP A 15 -3.84 -14.28 -15.08
N GLU A 16 -3.73 -15.17 -14.08
CA GLU A 16 -4.81 -16.09 -13.69
C GLU A 16 -5.92 -15.41 -12.86
N TRP A 17 -5.75 -14.13 -12.47
CA TRP A 17 -6.75 -13.40 -11.69
C TRP A 17 -7.53 -12.39 -12.54
N ASP A 18 -8.83 -12.69 -12.70
CA ASP A 18 -9.79 -11.71 -13.20
C ASP A 18 -10.41 -10.95 -12.02
N ALA A 19 -10.35 -9.62 -12.10
CA ALA A 19 -10.77 -8.73 -11.02
C ALA A 19 -11.93 -7.88 -11.51
N GLU A 20 -13.03 -7.82 -10.74
CA GLU A 20 -14.05 -6.79 -10.99
C GLU A 20 -13.46 -5.43 -10.53
N THR A 21 -13.11 -4.60 -11.50
CA THR A 21 -12.32 -3.39 -11.29
C THR A 21 -13.06 -2.31 -10.52
N ASP A 22 -14.38 -2.22 -10.69
CA ASP A 22 -15.19 -1.06 -10.26
C ASP A 22 -15.19 -0.88 -8.75
N THR A 23 -15.17 -1.99 -8.00
CA THR A 23 -15.18 -2.03 -6.53
C THR A 23 -13.81 -2.34 -5.93
N THR A 24 -12.74 -2.14 -6.72
CA THR A 24 -11.36 -2.50 -6.34
C THR A 24 -10.48 -1.25 -6.17
N VAL A 25 -9.78 -1.19 -5.03
CA VAL A 25 -8.76 -0.17 -4.72
C VAL A 25 -7.39 -0.80 -4.69
N CYS A 26 -6.36 -0.13 -5.22
CA CYS A 26 -4.97 -0.51 -4.96
C CYS A 26 -4.25 0.52 -4.08
N PHE A 27 -3.24 0.06 -3.34
CA PHE A 27 -2.38 0.91 -2.54
C PHE A 27 -1.09 1.27 -3.25
N THR A 28 -0.57 2.45 -2.96
CA THR A 28 0.82 2.80 -3.20
C THR A 28 1.28 3.79 -2.14
N GLY A 29 2.55 3.87 -1.82
CA GLY A 29 3.00 4.90 -0.91
C GLY A 29 4.46 4.82 -0.55
N HIS A 30 4.91 5.81 0.21
CA HIS A 30 6.27 5.82 0.70
C HIS A 30 6.51 4.81 1.82
N ARG A 31 7.79 4.52 2.06
CA ARG A 31 8.25 3.66 3.16
C ARG A 31 8.40 4.48 4.43
N GLU A 32 8.56 3.80 5.55
CA GLU A 32 8.69 4.42 6.88
C GLU A 32 9.81 5.48 6.98
N ASN A 33 10.90 5.29 6.23
CA ASN A 33 12.04 6.23 6.22
C ASN A 33 11.70 7.58 5.55
N SER A 34 10.62 7.65 4.77
CA SER A 34 10.17 8.89 4.13
C SER A 34 9.23 9.70 5.02
N VAL A 35 8.77 9.15 6.14
CA VAL A 35 8.03 9.92 7.14
C VAL A 35 9.04 10.82 7.83
N ILE A 36 8.90 12.14 7.72
CA ILE A 36 9.77 13.09 8.43
C ILE A 36 9.05 13.48 9.71
N PRO A 37 9.69 13.44 10.89
CA PRO A 37 9.03 13.90 12.12
C PRO A 37 8.53 15.34 11.98
N TYR A 38 7.34 15.61 12.53
CA TYR A 38 6.78 16.96 12.60
C TYR A 38 7.79 17.97 13.16
N LYS A 39 7.87 19.16 12.54
CA LYS A 39 8.90 20.20 12.79
C LYS A 39 10.36 19.72 12.67
N GLY A 40 10.59 18.59 11.99
CA GLY A 40 11.91 17.95 11.90
C GLY A 40 12.46 17.45 13.24
N ASN A 41 11.63 17.42 14.30
CA ASN A 41 12.10 17.09 15.65
C ASN A 41 11.87 15.61 15.96
N PRO A 42 12.92 14.83 16.29
CA PRO A 42 12.83 13.40 16.58
C PRO A 42 11.83 13.02 17.69
N ILE A 43 11.54 13.91 18.64
CA ILE A 43 10.53 13.68 19.69
C ILE A 43 9.16 13.39 19.07
N TYR A 44 8.84 14.02 17.93
CA TYR A 44 7.57 13.82 17.23
C TYR A 44 7.58 12.65 16.24
N ARG A 45 8.64 11.81 16.22
CA ARG A 45 8.74 10.67 15.30
C ARG A 45 7.54 9.73 15.41
N ASN A 46 7.21 9.35 16.64
CA ASN A 46 6.15 8.38 16.90
C ASN A 46 4.77 8.95 16.55
N ILE A 47 4.46 10.18 17.00
CA ILE A 47 3.16 10.80 16.72
C ILE A 47 2.96 11.00 15.21
N THR A 48 4.00 11.43 14.49
CA THR A 48 3.91 11.65 13.03
C THR A 48 3.65 10.33 12.30
N LEU A 49 4.43 9.29 12.60
CA LEU A 49 4.24 7.97 12.00
C LEU A 49 2.85 7.40 12.30
N ARG A 50 2.38 7.54 13.55
CA ARG A 50 1.06 7.06 13.93
C ARG A 50 -0.06 7.83 13.25
N THR A 51 0.13 9.13 13.03
CA THR A 51 -0.83 9.97 12.31
C THR A 51 -0.91 9.57 10.83
N VAL A 52 0.22 9.33 10.16
CA VAL A 52 0.25 8.76 8.80
C VAL A 52 -0.55 7.46 8.73
N GLN A 53 -0.37 6.56 9.70
CA GLN A 53 -1.08 5.29 9.76
C GLN A 53 -2.58 5.47 10.03
N LEU A 54 -2.98 6.38 10.93
CA LEU A 54 -4.40 6.66 11.18
C LEU A 54 -5.10 7.27 9.98
N MET A 55 -4.43 8.17 9.24
CA MET A 55 -4.95 8.69 7.98
C MET A 55 -5.13 7.56 6.96
N LEU A 56 -4.16 6.64 6.83
CA LEU A 56 -4.28 5.47 5.96
C LEU A 56 -5.53 4.64 6.31
N CYS A 57 -5.71 4.38 7.60
CA CYS A 57 -6.88 3.65 8.10
C CYS A 57 -8.18 4.38 7.74
N ARG A 58 -8.25 5.70 7.95
CA ARG A 58 -9.44 6.48 7.61
C ARG A 58 -9.72 6.46 6.10
N TYR A 59 -8.69 6.53 5.25
CA TYR A 59 -8.86 6.41 3.79
C TYR A 59 -9.40 5.03 3.37
N ILE A 60 -8.98 3.97 4.04
CA ILE A 60 -9.53 2.63 3.82
C ILE A 60 -10.99 2.56 4.28
N ASP A 61 -11.33 3.18 5.42
CA ASP A 61 -12.71 3.23 5.92
C ASP A 61 -13.64 3.93 4.95
N MET A 62 -13.22 5.10 4.46
CA MET A 62 -13.93 5.87 3.44
C MET A 62 -14.16 5.06 2.15
N ALA A 63 -13.20 4.24 1.74
CA ALA A 63 -13.37 3.34 0.60
C ALA A 63 -14.43 2.26 0.88
N VAL A 64 -14.36 1.60 2.05
CA VAL A 64 -15.35 0.58 2.44
C VAL A 64 -16.76 1.18 2.55
N GLU A 65 -16.88 2.35 3.17
CA GLU A 65 -18.12 3.13 3.28
C GLU A 65 -18.71 3.44 1.89
N SER A 66 -17.84 3.73 0.91
CA SER A 66 -18.21 3.99 -0.49
C SER A 66 -18.44 2.72 -1.33
N GLY A 67 -18.48 1.55 -0.70
CA GLY A 67 -18.83 0.29 -1.36
C GLY A 67 -17.67 -0.50 -1.95
N TYR A 68 -16.42 -0.05 -1.81
CA TYR A 68 -15.27 -0.84 -2.26
C TYR A 68 -15.08 -2.09 -1.39
N ARG A 69 -14.79 -3.22 -2.04
CA ARG A 69 -14.69 -4.53 -1.37
C ARG A 69 -13.37 -5.23 -1.60
N ARG A 70 -12.64 -4.93 -2.68
CA ARG A 70 -11.33 -5.55 -2.92
C ARG A 70 -10.21 -4.54 -2.76
N PHE A 71 -9.16 -4.97 -2.07
CA PHE A 71 -7.99 -4.15 -1.81
C PHE A 71 -6.74 -4.86 -2.29
N ILE A 72 -6.03 -4.25 -3.23
CA ILE A 72 -4.78 -4.77 -3.78
C ILE A 72 -3.61 -4.10 -3.08
N SER A 73 -2.74 -4.89 -2.44
CA SER A 73 -1.50 -4.42 -1.81
C SER A 73 -0.27 -4.94 -2.54
N GLY A 74 0.75 -4.10 -2.66
CA GLY A 74 2.04 -4.51 -3.15
C GLY A 74 2.90 -5.24 -2.12
N LEU A 75 2.43 -5.45 -0.89
CA LEU A 75 3.19 -6.15 0.16
C LEU A 75 4.61 -5.60 0.39
N ALA A 76 4.86 -4.33 0.02
CA ALA A 76 6.12 -3.66 0.27
C ALA A 76 6.17 -3.12 1.71
N ALA A 77 7.36 -3.08 2.31
CA ALA A 77 7.52 -2.48 3.63
C ALA A 77 7.03 -1.02 3.67
N GLY A 78 6.33 -0.63 4.73
CA GLY A 78 5.71 0.69 4.88
C GLY A 78 4.23 0.68 4.53
N THR A 79 3.80 1.66 3.73
CA THR A 79 2.37 1.91 3.41
C THR A 79 1.60 0.66 2.97
N ASP A 80 2.16 -0.14 2.05
CA ASP A 80 1.50 -1.35 1.53
C ASP A 80 1.18 -2.36 2.65
N LEU A 81 2.15 -2.66 3.53
CA LEU A 81 1.94 -3.58 4.65
C LEU A 81 1.06 -2.99 5.75
N TRP A 82 1.15 -1.69 6.03
CA TRP A 82 0.26 -1.03 6.99
C TRP A 82 -1.20 -1.08 6.53
N ALA A 83 -1.44 -0.74 5.25
CA ALA A 83 -2.75 -0.82 4.64
C ALA A 83 -3.29 -2.25 4.65
N ALA A 84 -2.49 -3.22 4.19
CA ALA A 84 -2.90 -4.62 4.13
C ALA A 84 -3.28 -5.17 5.51
N LYS A 85 -2.48 -4.87 6.55
CA LYS A 85 -2.80 -5.27 7.92
C LYS A 85 -4.12 -4.67 8.40
N TYR A 86 -4.41 -3.43 8.04
CA TYR A 86 -5.66 -2.79 8.40
C TYR A 86 -6.86 -3.37 7.64
N VAL A 87 -6.71 -3.65 6.35
CA VAL A 87 -7.74 -4.35 5.55
C VAL A 87 -8.10 -5.70 6.18
N LEU A 88 -7.12 -6.47 6.66
CA LEU A 88 -7.41 -7.72 7.38
C LEU A 88 -8.30 -7.51 8.60
N SER A 89 -8.10 -6.42 9.35
CA SER A 89 -8.98 -6.09 10.49
C SER A 89 -10.41 -5.78 10.03
N LYS A 90 -10.58 -5.14 8.87
CA LYS A 90 -11.91 -4.87 8.30
C LYS A 90 -12.58 -6.14 7.77
N LYS A 91 -11.81 -7.03 7.15
CA LYS A 91 -12.26 -8.36 6.73
C LYS A 91 -12.74 -9.22 7.89
N HIS A 92 -12.17 -9.07 9.09
CA HIS A 92 -12.67 -9.78 10.28
C HIS A 92 -14.13 -9.41 10.59
N SER A 93 -14.48 -8.13 10.46
CA SER A 93 -15.84 -7.62 10.72
C SER A 93 -16.78 -7.73 9.50
N ASN A 94 -16.24 -7.78 8.28
CA ASN A 94 -17.01 -7.88 7.04
C ASN A 94 -16.35 -8.85 6.06
N LYS A 95 -16.91 -10.05 5.94
CA LYS A 95 -16.37 -11.15 5.10
C LYS A 95 -16.44 -10.90 3.60
N SER A 96 -17.16 -9.87 3.14
CA SER A 96 -17.16 -9.48 1.73
C SER A 96 -15.91 -8.67 1.32
N ILE A 97 -15.09 -8.25 2.29
CA ILE A 97 -13.84 -7.55 2.01
C ILE A 97 -12.75 -8.57 1.69
N GLU A 98 -12.08 -8.37 0.56
CA GLU A 98 -10.98 -9.21 0.10
C GLU A 98 -9.66 -8.43 0.10
N LEU A 99 -8.60 -9.10 0.55
CA LEU A 99 -7.23 -8.61 0.42
C LEU A 99 -6.48 -9.45 -0.62
N ILE A 100 -5.95 -8.78 -1.64
CA ILE A 100 -5.16 -9.39 -2.71
C ILE A 100 -3.72 -8.87 -2.58
N GLY A 101 -2.79 -9.78 -2.28
CA GLY A 101 -1.37 -9.48 -2.23
C GLY A 101 -0.72 -9.70 -3.58
N VAL A 102 0.00 -8.71 -4.12
CA VAL A 102 0.72 -8.83 -5.39
C VAL A 102 2.20 -8.58 -5.17
N ILE A 103 2.99 -9.65 -5.19
CA ILE A 103 4.45 -9.57 -5.07
C ILE A 103 5.08 -9.37 -6.45
N PRO A 104 6.17 -8.59 -6.56
CA PRO A 104 6.82 -8.34 -7.84
C PRO A 104 7.66 -9.53 -8.32
N TYR A 105 8.22 -10.27 -7.37
CA TYR A 105 9.01 -11.49 -7.55
C TYR A 105 9.12 -12.18 -6.17
N LEU A 106 9.49 -13.46 -6.16
CA LEU A 106 9.41 -14.28 -4.96
C LEU A 106 10.31 -13.81 -3.81
N ARG A 107 11.47 -13.25 -4.14
CA ARG A 107 12.51 -12.84 -3.18
C ARG A 107 12.40 -11.36 -2.76
N HIS A 108 11.24 -10.73 -2.91
CA HIS A 108 11.09 -9.28 -2.71
C HIS A 108 11.35 -8.81 -1.27
N SER A 109 11.19 -9.70 -0.30
CA SER A 109 11.27 -9.44 1.14
C SER A 109 12.68 -9.65 1.73
N GLU A 110 13.66 -10.13 0.95
CA GLU A 110 14.99 -10.47 1.47
C GLU A 110 15.70 -9.32 2.21
N ARG A 111 15.42 -8.08 1.81
CA ARG A 111 16.00 -6.87 2.42
C ARG A 111 15.11 -6.22 3.48
N PHE A 112 14.00 -6.85 3.84
CA PHE A 112 13.08 -6.33 4.84
C PHE A 112 13.66 -6.53 6.24
N SER A 113 13.37 -5.59 7.15
CA SER A 113 13.65 -5.79 8.57
C SER A 113 12.86 -7.01 9.09
N GLN A 114 13.35 -7.65 10.15
CA GLN A 114 12.66 -8.79 10.77
C GLN A 114 11.19 -8.48 11.07
N ARG A 115 10.92 -7.33 11.70
CA ARG A 115 9.55 -6.86 11.98
C ARG A 115 8.68 -6.74 10.72
N SER A 116 9.25 -6.29 9.60
CA SER A 116 8.50 -6.17 8.35
C SER A 116 8.23 -7.54 7.71
N ARG A 117 9.14 -8.51 7.85
CA ARG A 117 8.93 -9.90 7.40
C ARG A 117 7.88 -10.62 8.24
N GLU A 118 7.90 -10.43 9.56
CA GLU A 118 6.86 -10.95 10.46
C GLU A 118 5.48 -10.39 10.09
N LEU A 119 5.39 -9.07 9.86
CA LEU A 119 4.17 -8.42 9.40
C LEU A 119 3.73 -8.92 8.01
N LEU A 120 4.67 -9.11 7.09
CA LEU A 120 4.40 -9.68 5.76
C LEU A 120 3.80 -11.08 5.88
N ALA A 121 4.44 -11.98 6.62
CA ALA A 121 3.96 -13.35 6.79
C ALA A 121 2.55 -13.40 7.42
N ASP A 122 2.29 -12.52 8.40
CA ASP A 122 0.96 -12.34 8.98
C ASP A 122 -0.08 -11.88 7.95
N VAL A 123 0.29 -10.90 7.12
CA VAL A 123 -0.57 -10.36 6.08
C VAL A 123 -0.87 -11.41 5.02
N GLU A 124 0.14 -12.12 4.56
CA GLU A 124 0.00 -13.20 3.59
C GLU A 124 -0.93 -14.30 4.09
N ARG A 125 -0.84 -14.68 5.37
CA ARG A 125 -1.75 -15.67 5.99
C ARG A 125 -3.22 -15.25 6.00
N GLY A 126 -3.49 -13.94 6.04
CA GLY A 126 -4.87 -13.42 6.03
C GLY A 126 -5.39 -13.08 4.64
N ALA A 127 -4.51 -12.96 3.65
CA ALA A 127 -4.87 -12.57 2.28
C ALA A 127 -5.74 -13.65 1.60
N ASP A 128 -6.67 -13.20 0.76
CA ASP A 128 -7.52 -14.10 -0.02
C ASP A 128 -6.76 -14.73 -1.18
N LYS A 129 -5.81 -13.97 -1.75
CA LYS A 129 -4.94 -14.42 -2.83
C LYS A 129 -3.56 -13.79 -2.70
N LEU A 130 -2.55 -14.56 -3.10
CA LEU A 130 -1.20 -14.09 -3.35
C LEU A 130 -0.88 -14.30 -4.82
N LEU A 131 -0.50 -13.22 -5.49
CA LEU A 131 -0.20 -13.17 -6.92
C LEU A 131 1.24 -12.72 -7.13
N THR A 132 1.85 -13.15 -8.23
CA THR A 132 3.15 -12.65 -8.68
C THR A 132 3.10 -12.20 -10.14
N THR A 133 3.72 -11.06 -10.44
CA THR A 133 3.93 -10.62 -11.83
C THR A 133 5.19 -11.21 -12.47
N SER A 134 5.98 -11.98 -11.72
CA SER A 134 7.10 -12.74 -12.24
C SER A 134 7.01 -14.19 -11.80
N ILE A 135 6.93 -15.10 -12.76
CA ILE A 135 6.90 -16.55 -12.53
C ILE A 135 8.29 -17.18 -12.42
N ASP A 136 9.34 -16.45 -12.81
CA ASP A 136 10.72 -16.89 -12.61
C ASP A 136 11.08 -16.78 -11.11
N PRO A 137 11.33 -17.90 -10.41
CA PRO A 137 11.62 -17.89 -8.97
C PRO A 137 13.01 -17.34 -8.64
N LEU A 138 13.92 -17.30 -9.62
CA LEU A 138 15.31 -16.87 -9.43
C LEU A 138 15.51 -15.38 -9.74
N VAL A 139 14.52 -14.73 -10.37
CA VAL A 139 14.65 -13.32 -10.75
C VAL A 139 14.79 -12.44 -9.51
N ILE A 140 15.64 -11.43 -9.61
CA ILE A 140 15.82 -10.41 -8.58
C ILE A 140 15.71 -9.00 -9.15
N TYR A 141 15.41 -8.03 -8.30
CA TYR A 141 15.43 -6.63 -8.72
C TYR A 141 16.86 -6.12 -8.85
N GLY A 142 17.21 -5.58 -10.02
CA GLY A 142 18.54 -5.07 -10.30
C GLY A 142 18.65 -4.42 -11.68
N LYS A 143 19.72 -3.64 -11.90
CA LYS A 143 20.02 -3.01 -13.19
C LYS A 143 21.01 -3.86 -14.02
N GLY A 144 20.97 -5.18 -13.86
CA GLY A 144 22.01 -6.09 -14.37
C GLY A 144 22.25 -5.93 -15.87
N ARG A 145 23.49 -6.20 -16.29
CA ARG A 145 23.91 -6.22 -17.70
C ARG A 145 24.13 -7.67 -18.12
N GLY A 146 23.12 -8.29 -18.72
CA GLY A 146 23.25 -9.50 -19.54
C GLY A 146 23.37 -10.86 -18.82
N THR A 147 24.12 -10.98 -17.72
CA THR A 147 24.43 -12.29 -17.10
C THR A 147 23.69 -12.59 -15.80
N ASP A 148 23.13 -11.57 -15.17
CA ASP A 148 22.48 -11.68 -13.87
C ASP A 148 20.99 -11.86 -14.13
N ASN A 149 20.32 -12.80 -13.45
CA ASN A 149 18.87 -12.97 -13.55
C ASN A 149 18.15 -11.82 -12.81
N SER A 150 18.36 -10.59 -13.28
CA SER A 150 17.86 -9.38 -12.64
C SER A 150 17.12 -8.50 -13.63
N SER A 151 16.04 -7.87 -13.16
CA SER A 151 15.25 -6.95 -13.97
C SER A 151 14.99 -5.65 -13.21
N PRO A 152 15.17 -4.48 -13.86
CA PRO A 152 14.87 -3.18 -13.25
C PRO A 152 13.36 -2.90 -13.25
N ASP A 153 12.56 -3.72 -13.92
CA ASP A 153 11.13 -3.46 -14.14
C ASP A 153 10.22 -4.16 -13.15
N LEU A 154 10.71 -5.09 -12.32
CA LEU A 154 9.87 -5.96 -11.47
C LEU A 154 8.86 -5.18 -10.63
N TYR A 155 9.31 -4.14 -9.89
CA TYR A 155 8.40 -3.31 -9.10
C TYR A 155 7.45 -2.47 -9.95
N ARG A 156 7.92 -1.99 -11.11
CA ARG A 156 7.10 -1.17 -12.02
C ARG A 156 6.00 -2.01 -12.66
N THR A 157 6.34 -3.17 -13.20
CA THR A 157 5.39 -4.14 -13.77
C THR A 157 4.31 -4.50 -12.76
N ARG A 158 4.73 -4.84 -11.53
CA ARG A 158 3.80 -5.10 -10.43
C ARG A 158 2.89 -3.91 -10.16
N ASN A 159 3.45 -2.71 -9.96
CA ASN A 159 2.66 -1.53 -9.63
C ASN A 159 1.64 -1.19 -10.74
N TYR A 160 2.01 -1.35 -12.01
CA TYR A 160 1.12 -1.06 -13.14
C TYR A 160 -0.01 -2.07 -13.20
N TYR A 161 0.29 -3.36 -13.02
CA TYR A 161 -0.73 -4.39 -12.89
C TYR A 161 -1.77 -4.06 -11.79
N MET A 162 -1.32 -3.61 -10.62
CA MET A 162 -2.25 -3.24 -9.53
C MET A 162 -3.18 -2.10 -9.93
N VAL A 163 -2.66 -1.09 -10.65
CA VAL A 163 -3.44 0.05 -11.16
C VAL A 163 -4.39 -0.37 -12.28
N ASP A 164 -3.99 -1.32 -13.13
CA ASP A 164 -4.82 -1.83 -14.20
C ASP A 164 -6.05 -2.60 -13.66
N LYS A 165 -5.91 -3.21 -12.48
CA LYS A 165 -6.95 -4.02 -11.80
C LYS A 165 -7.78 -3.26 -10.76
N ALA A 166 -7.61 -1.94 -10.64
CA ALA A 166 -8.33 -1.11 -9.67
C ALA A 166 -8.98 0.11 -10.34
N SER A 167 -10.15 0.54 -9.83
CA SER A 167 -10.79 1.79 -10.25
C SER A 167 -10.30 3.00 -9.45
N ALA A 168 -9.70 2.78 -8.28
CA ALA A 168 -9.14 3.82 -7.42
C ALA A 168 -7.80 3.45 -6.79
N VAL A 169 -7.02 4.47 -6.42
CA VAL A 169 -5.72 4.36 -5.75
C VAL A 169 -5.73 5.15 -4.45
N ILE A 170 -5.41 4.50 -3.33
CA ILE A 170 -5.13 5.19 -2.07
C ILE A 170 -3.62 5.35 -1.93
N SER A 171 -3.15 6.57 -1.63
CA SER A 171 -1.73 6.86 -1.58
C SER A 171 -1.27 7.75 -0.44
N TYR A 172 -0.24 7.29 0.28
CA TYR A 172 0.61 8.17 1.09
C TYR A 172 1.79 8.67 0.25
N PHE A 173 1.76 9.95 -0.13
CA PHE A 173 2.77 10.55 -1.00
C PHE A 173 3.20 11.93 -0.48
N ASN A 174 4.51 12.12 -0.35
CA ASN A 174 5.07 13.40 0.06
C ASN A 174 5.39 14.22 -1.18
N GLU A 175 4.89 15.45 -1.22
CA GLU A 175 5.20 16.37 -2.30
C GLU A 175 6.71 16.55 -2.47
N GLY A 176 7.15 16.79 -3.71
CA GLY A 176 8.57 16.88 -4.06
C GLY A 176 9.28 15.53 -4.28
N SER A 177 8.67 14.39 -3.94
CA SER A 177 9.28 13.05 -4.10
C SER A 177 9.16 12.48 -5.53
N PHE A 178 9.45 13.29 -6.55
CA PHE A 178 9.23 12.99 -7.97
C PHE A 178 10.13 11.89 -8.54
N LYS A 179 11.22 11.53 -7.86
CA LYS A 179 12.11 10.42 -8.24
C LYS A 179 11.81 9.15 -7.43
N SER A 180 10.53 8.82 -7.24
CA SER A 180 10.10 7.66 -6.46
C SER A 180 9.22 6.71 -7.27
N GLY A 181 9.23 5.43 -6.88
CA GLY A 181 8.31 4.43 -7.45
C GLY A 181 6.84 4.80 -7.23
N THR A 182 6.52 5.42 -6.09
CA THR A 182 5.17 5.93 -5.77
C THR A 182 4.71 6.99 -6.77
N PHE A 183 5.56 7.99 -7.08
CA PHE A 183 5.23 9.00 -8.08
C PHE A 183 5.01 8.39 -9.47
N GLN A 184 5.85 7.43 -9.86
CA GLN A 184 5.68 6.70 -11.12
C GLN A 184 4.33 5.96 -11.19
N THR A 185 3.91 5.33 -10.10
CA THR A 185 2.62 4.64 -9.99
C THR A 185 1.46 5.64 -10.07
N LEU A 186 1.53 6.75 -9.35
CA LEU A 186 0.49 7.80 -9.38
C LEU A 186 0.33 8.40 -10.78
N ASN A 187 1.44 8.73 -11.47
CA ASN A 187 1.38 9.22 -12.84
C ASN A 187 0.80 8.19 -13.82
N TYR A 188 1.05 6.90 -13.58
CA TYR A 188 0.40 5.85 -14.35
C TYR A 188 -1.10 5.79 -14.08
N ALA A 189 -1.51 5.85 -12.81
CA ALA A 189 -2.92 5.88 -12.40
C ALA A 189 -3.69 7.06 -13.02
N VAL A 190 -3.09 8.26 -13.07
CA VAL A 190 -3.68 9.41 -13.78
C VAL A 190 -3.89 9.10 -15.25
N ARG A 191 -2.89 8.53 -15.93
CA ARG A 191 -2.99 8.17 -17.35
C ARG A 191 -4.04 7.09 -17.63
N GLN A 192 -4.29 6.21 -16.67
CA GLN A 192 -5.34 5.18 -16.73
C GLN A 192 -6.71 5.69 -16.25
N GLY A 193 -6.85 6.98 -15.92
CA GLY A 193 -8.11 7.57 -15.48
C GLY A 193 -8.60 7.03 -14.14
N ARG A 194 -7.71 6.58 -13.25
CA ARG A 194 -8.09 6.08 -11.92
C ARG A 194 -8.37 7.23 -10.96
N ARG A 195 -9.31 7.04 -10.05
CA ARG A 195 -9.54 7.99 -8.94
C ARG A 195 -8.35 7.93 -7.99
N ILE A 196 -7.79 9.07 -7.60
CA ILE A 196 -6.63 9.12 -6.71
C ILE A 196 -7.02 9.78 -5.39
N ARG A 197 -6.97 9.00 -4.31
CA ARG A 197 -7.20 9.46 -2.93
C ARG A 197 -5.86 9.49 -2.22
N ARG A 198 -5.24 10.68 -2.17
CA ARG A 198 -3.89 10.84 -1.62
C ARG A 198 -3.85 11.82 -0.45
N TYR A 199 -2.91 11.57 0.46
CA TYR A 199 -2.50 12.51 1.50
C TYR A 199 -0.98 12.46 1.66
N GLY A 200 -0.40 13.50 2.25
CA GLY A 200 1.03 13.66 2.46
C GLY A 200 1.39 14.13 3.86
N LEU A 201 2.66 14.47 4.07
CA LEU A 201 3.14 14.97 5.36
C LEU A 201 2.52 16.32 5.75
N GLU A 202 2.23 17.20 4.79
CA GLU A 202 1.60 18.49 5.09
C GLU A 202 0.20 18.31 5.71
N ASP A 203 -0.60 17.36 5.21
CA ASP A 203 -1.90 17.02 5.82
C ASP A 203 -1.72 16.45 7.24
N VAL A 204 -0.70 15.62 7.42
CA VAL A 204 -0.35 15.03 8.72
C VAL A 204 0.08 16.11 9.71
N TYR A 205 0.88 17.08 9.27
CA TYR A 205 1.34 18.18 10.11
C TYR A 205 0.20 19.11 10.48
N ALA A 206 -0.66 19.48 9.53
CA ALA A 206 -1.85 20.28 9.79
C ALA A 206 -2.76 19.64 10.85
N LEU A 207 -2.90 18.31 10.80
CA LEU A 207 -3.69 17.58 11.80
C LEU A 207 -3.05 17.59 13.19
N ILE A 208 -1.71 17.51 13.27
CA ILE A 208 -0.97 17.65 14.53
C ILE A 208 -1.00 19.09 15.05
N ASP A 209 -0.96 20.09 14.16
CA ASP A 209 -1.11 21.50 14.52
C ASP A 209 -2.48 21.76 15.15
N GLU A 210 -3.54 21.20 14.57
CA GLU A 210 -4.91 21.39 15.05
C GLU A 210 -5.19 20.63 16.35
N CYS A 211 -4.77 19.37 16.45
CA CYS A 211 -5.12 18.49 17.58
C CYS A 211 -4.09 18.52 18.72
N GLY A 212 -2.92 19.12 18.48
CA GLY A 212 -1.72 18.88 19.26
C GLY A 212 -1.13 17.47 19.03
N PRO A 213 0.01 17.14 19.66
CA PRO A 213 0.65 15.84 19.54
C PRO A 213 -0.06 14.75 20.38
N ASP A 214 -1.38 14.70 20.33
CA ASP A 214 -2.24 13.76 21.06
C ASP A 214 -2.96 12.81 20.09
N ILE A 215 -2.65 11.52 20.20
CA ILE A 215 -3.13 10.52 19.23
C ILE A 215 -4.64 10.29 19.30
N ASP A 216 -5.25 10.47 20.48
CA ASP A 216 -6.67 10.25 20.67
C ASP A 216 -7.50 11.42 20.10
N SER A 217 -7.02 12.66 20.25
CA SER A 217 -7.61 13.83 19.59
C SER A 217 -7.52 13.73 18.08
N ILE A 218 -6.37 13.32 17.53
CA ILE A 218 -6.18 13.05 16.10
C ILE A 218 -7.17 11.97 15.61
N ARG A 219 -7.30 10.86 16.35
CA ARG A 219 -8.24 9.79 16.01
C ARG A 219 -9.69 10.30 15.97
N ARG A 220 -10.10 11.07 16.98
CA ARG A 220 -11.46 11.66 17.04
C ARG A 220 -11.70 12.59 15.86
N LYS A 221 -10.74 13.44 15.51
CA LYS A 221 -10.85 14.39 14.39
C LYS A 221 -11.04 13.65 13.06
N LEU A 222 -10.28 12.58 12.82
CA LEU A 222 -10.35 11.80 11.57
C LEU A 222 -11.71 11.14 11.33
N VAL A 223 -12.47 10.81 12.37
CA VAL A 223 -13.82 10.24 12.22
C VAL A 223 -14.75 11.20 11.47
N PHE A 224 -14.58 12.51 11.66
CA PHE A 224 -15.37 13.55 11.02
C PHE A 224 -14.78 14.05 9.70
N MET A 225 -13.70 13.43 9.22
CA MET A 225 -13.17 13.75 7.90
C MET A 225 -14.19 13.37 6.83
N GLU A 226 -14.50 14.33 5.95
CA GLU A 226 -15.39 14.13 4.81
C GLU A 226 -14.90 12.97 3.94
N ASN A 227 -15.85 12.20 3.41
CA ASN A 227 -15.53 11.02 2.63
C ASN A 227 -14.94 11.40 1.26
N VAL A 228 -13.61 11.33 1.16
CA VAL A 228 -12.89 11.68 -0.08
C VAL A 228 -13.33 10.82 -1.27
N PHE A 229 -13.89 9.62 -1.07
CA PHE A 229 -14.36 8.77 -2.15
C PHE A 229 -15.69 9.22 -2.75
N GLU A 230 -16.49 9.99 -2.02
CA GLU A 230 -17.74 10.59 -2.49
C GLU A 230 -17.51 11.95 -3.18
N MET A 231 -16.30 12.50 -3.07
CA MET A 231 -15.95 13.76 -3.72
C MET A 231 -15.74 13.60 -5.24
N PRO A 232 -16.13 14.62 -6.03
CA PRO A 232 -16.09 14.58 -7.50
C PRO A 232 -14.68 14.56 -8.11
N TYR A 233 -13.65 14.90 -7.32
CA TYR A 233 -12.25 14.95 -7.74
C TYR A 233 -11.44 13.96 -6.92
#